data_AF-A0A4Z0MXJ0-F1
#
_entry.id   AF-A0A4Z0MXJ0-F1
#
_cell.length_a   1.000
_cell.length_b   1.000
_cell.length_c   1.000
_cell.angle_alpha   90.00
_cell.angle_beta   90.00
_cell.angle_gamma   90.00
#
_symmetry.space_group_name_H-M   'P 1'
#
loop_
_entity.id
_entity.type
_entity.pdbx_description
1 polymer ?
#
loop_
_entity_poly.entity_id
_entity_poly.type
_entity_poly.pdbx_seq_one_letter_code
_entity_poly.pdbx_strand_id
1 'polypeptide(L)'
;MAIFGRNTARRRLKRATQQALSVPTFDAPADCTPWVIGGLWPAELETVTPATAPVAEYLKNDLQRIADSANQRLRALHHSGLPEAGRRAEEARIINVGRAFAVLRVESTVRHLRSGALGFVTESLSLSAAPDTKMLRRPVIEDTQVIEAVVDVTDPIIEDDEHTGPQAVQSPPEVEPDAEPVEIRPVPTPVVTAEPEPDDRRLARLLAFVARQEPGLRWAIGEYTDGTTVLVTDLAYGWIPPGVDLPAGVGLVAPARRGGRVAELLGEVVRSAVYHPGDPFAPIPHEPTVASSQGRAVPPVDDLGWKLVEATHWRDGLPRMVHTLAKAGAARTGVVEAEVEVLRVHCDTARYQLMAQYPDVDPAMLSNCLLLAATEAIAVGDQLSANYHFAWFEALSTPPTSRWGATT
;
A
#
# COMPACT_ATOMS: atom_id res chain seq x y z
N MET A 1 47.10 -9.38 -62.87
CA MET A 1 46.84 -10.04 -61.56
C MET A 1 46.63 -9.04 -60.40
N ALA A 2 45.69 -8.08 -60.47
CA ALA A 2 45.63 -6.99 -59.46
C ALA A 2 44.22 -6.65 -58.90
N ILE A 3 43.25 -7.56 -59.05
CA ILE A 3 41.84 -7.33 -58.66
C ILE A 3 41.45 -8.14 -57.41
N PHE A 4 41.93 -9.38 -57.27
CA PHE A 4 41.62 -10.24 -56.12
C PHE A 4 42.11 -9.68 -54.76
N GLY A 5 43.24 -8.97 -54.72
CA GLY A 5 43.77 -8.36 -53.50
C GLY A 5 42.94 -7.19 -52.96
N ARG A 6 42.26 -6.42 -53.82
CA ARG A 6 41.45 -5.27 -53.40
C ARG A 6 40.13 -5.69 -52.76
N ASN A 7 39.51 -6.76 -53.25
CA ASN A 7 38.26 -7.29 -52.68
C ASN A 7 38.49 -8.01 -51.33
N THR A 8 39.62 -8.69 -51.16
CA THR A 8 39.98 -9.28 -49.86
C THR A 8 40.37 -8.20 -48.84
N ALA A 9 41.09 -7.15 -49.24
CA ALA A 9 41.36 -6.00 -48.39
C ALA A 9 40.08 -5.27 -47.96
N ARG A 10 39.15 -4.98 -48.89
CA ARG A 10 37.84 -4.38 -48.56
C ARG A 10 37.00 -5.27 -47.63
N ARG A 11 36.97 -6.59 -47.84
CA ARG A 11 36.25 -7.53 -46.95
C ARG A 11 36.89 -7.61 -45.56
N ARG A 12 38.22 -7.56 -45.46
CA ARG A 12 38.95 -7.48 -44.18
C ARG A 12 38.66 -6.16 -43.47
N LEU A 13 38.72 -5.03 -44.16
CA LEU A 13 38.40 -3.72 -43.59
C LEU A 13 36.95 -3.65 -43.12
N LYS A 14 36.00 -4.18 -43.89
CA LYS A 14 34.57 -4.22 -43.51
C LYS A 14 34.30 -5.16 -42.33
N ARG A 15 34.99 -6.30 -42.23
CA ARG A 15 34.96 -7.15 -41.02
C ARG A 15 35.60 -6.48 -39.82
N ALA A 16 36.74 -5.80 -39.99
CA ALA A 16 37.41 -5.07 -38.91
C ALA A 16 36.56 -3.90 -38.40
N THR A 17 35.88 -3.14 -39.26
CA THR A 17 34.93 -2.12 -38.80
C THR A 17 33.67 -2.75 -38.20
N GLN A 18 33.18 -3.89 -38.69
CA GLN A 18 32.09 -4.62 -38.02
C GLN A 18 32.49 -5.18 -36.64
N GLN A 19 33.74 -5.61 -36.45
CA GLN A 19 34.29 -6.04 -35.15
C GLN A 19 34.66 -4.88 -34.22
N ALA A 20 34.88 -3.67 -34.76
CA ALA A 20 35.09 -2.45 -33.97
C ALA A 20 33.76 -1.72 -33.65
N LEU A 21 32.70 -1.98 -34.41
CA LEU A 21 31.34 -1.47 -34.18
C LEU A 21 30.43 -2.47 -33.46
N SER A 22 30.81 -3.75 -33.37
CA SER A 22 30.27 -4.63 -32.35
C SER A 22 30.74 -4.08 -31.00
N VAL A 23 29.80 -3.47 -30.27
CA VAL A 23 29.99 -3.10 -28.86
C VAL A 23 30.66 -4.29 -28.16
N PRO A 24 31.79 -4.10 -27.46
CA PRO A 24 32.40 -5.20 -26.75
C PRO A 24 31.37 -5.76 -25.77
N THR A 25 31.02 -7.03 -25.92
CA THR A 25 30.24 -7.76 -24.93
C THR A 25 31.09 -7.86 -23.68
N PHE A 26 31.01 -6.84 -22.84
CA PHE A 26 31.55 -6.85 -21.50
C PHE A 26 30.70 -7.83 -20.69
N ASP A 27 31.10 -9.11 -20.73
CA ASP A 27 30.78 -10.08 -19.67
C ASP A 27 31.54 -9.66 -18.39
N ALA A 28 31.10 -8.53 -17.82
CA ALA A 28 31.44 -8.13 -16.46
C ALA A 28 30.52 -8.91 -15.49
N PRO A 29 30.97 -9.21 -14.26
CA PRO A 29 30.13 -9.91 -13.30
C PRO A 29 28.82 -9.17 -13.06
N ALA A 30 27.72 -9.92 -12.91
CA ALA A 30 26.37 -9.39 -12.70
C ALA A 30 26.18 -8.78 -11.30
N ASP A 31 26.92 -7.71 -11.00
CA ASP A 31 26.72 -6.83 -9.85
C ASP A 31 25.95 -5.58 -10.28
N CYS A 32 24.63 -5.61 -10.11
CA CYS A 32 23.75 -4.49 -10.42
C CYS A 32 23.77 -3.35 -9.39
N THR A 33 24.55 -3.44 -8.30
CA THR A 33 24.61 -2.42 -7.23
C THR A 33 24.72 -0.98 -7.78
N PRO A 34 25.61 -0.66 -8.75
CA PRO A 34 25.72 0.70 -9.27
C PRO A 34 24.45 1.22 -9.97
N TRP A 35 23.66 0.34 -10.59
CA TRP A 35 22.41 0.72 -11.26
C TRP A 35 21.21 0.77 -10.29
N VAL A 36 21.25 -0.03 -9.21
CA VAL A 36 20.18 -0.11 -8.20
C VAL A 36 20.28 1.04 -7.19
N ILE A 37 21.47 1.32 -6.65
CA ILE A 37 21.67 2.34 -5.58
C ILE A 37 22.57 3.51 -5.95
N GLY A 38 23.17 3.51 -7.15
CA GLY A 38 24.07 4.58 -7.59
C GLY A 38 23.37 5.94 -7.67
N GLY A 39 23.97 6.95 -7.04
CA GLY A 39 23.47 8.32 -7.03
C GLY A 39 22.21 8.53 -6.17
N LEU A 40 21.80 7.56 -5.35
CA LEU A 40 20.63 7.67 -4.46
C LEU A 40 20.98 8.11 -3.04
N TRP A 41 22.24 8.41 -2.71
CA TRP A 41 22.57 8.90 -1.37
C TRP A 41 22.02 10.32 -1.15
N PRO A 42 21.27 10.59 -0.07
CA PRO A 42 20.65 11.89 0.14
C PRO A 42 21.63 12.94 0.65
N ALA A 43 21.45 14.18 0.21
CA ALA A 43 22.29 15.32 0.59
C ALA A 43 22.29 15.55 2.12
N GLU A 44 21.17 15.31 2.79
CA GLU A 44 21.02 15.39 4.25
C GLU A 44 21.95 14.44 5.03
N LEU A 45 22.52 13.43 4.37
CA LEU A 45 23.44 12.45 4.96
C LEU A 45 24.83 12.46 4.30
N GLU A 46 25.17 13.46 3.48
CA GLU A 46 26.55 13.66 3.00
C GLU A 46 27.51 14.02 4.14
N THR A 47 27.04 14.81 5.12
CA THR A 47 27.77 15.18 6.33
C THR A 47 27.16 14.50 7.56
N VAL A 48 27.61 13.27 7.82
CA VAL A 48 27.12 12.46 8.94
C VAL A 48 27.52 13.11 10.28
N THR A 49 26.52 13.41 11.11
CA THR A 49 26.68 13.92 12.49
C THR A 49 26.47 12.80 13.50
N PRO A 50 26.86 12.94 14.78
CA PRO A 50 26.56 11.94 15.80
C PRO A 50 25.07 11.60 15.95
N ALA A 51 24.18 12.56 15.67
CA ALA A 51 22.73 12.36 15.69
C ALA A 51 22.20 11.61 14.44
N THR A 52 22.80 11.85 13.28
CA THR A 52 22.39 11.22 12.00
C THR A 52 23.14 9.93 11.67
N ALA A 53 24.23 9.61 12.38
CA ALA A 53 25.02 8.39 12.24
C ALA A 53 24.21 7.07 12.23
N PRO A 54 23.33 6.77 13.19
CA PRO A 54 22.57 5.52 13.16
C PRO A 54 21.61 5.43 11.98
N VAL A 55 21.02 6.56 11.57
CA VAL A 55 20.11 6.63 10.41
C VAL A 55 20.88 6.42 9.10
N ALA A 56 22.07 7.02 8.97
CA ALA A 56 22.95 6.83 7.82
C ALA A 56 23.45 5.38 7.71
N GLU A 57 23.90 4.78 8.81
CA GLU A 57 24.32 3.37 8.83
C GLU A 57 23.17 2.43 8.43
N TYR A 58 21.97 2.67 8.98
CA TYR A 58 20.78 1.89 8.66
C TYR A 58 20.37 2.03 7.18
N LEU A 59 20.30 3.26 6.64
CA LEU A 59 20.01 3.48 5.22
C LEU A 59 21.03 2.80 4.31
N LYS A 60 22.33 2.92 4.63
CA LYS A 60 23.40 2.27 3.86
C LYS A 60 23.26 0.74 3.84
N ASN A 61 23.01 0.14 5.00
CA ASN A 61 22.80 -1.30 5.12
C ASN A 61 21.54 -1.75 4.35
N ASP A 62 20.49 -0.92 4.32
CA ASP A 62 19.27 -1.25 3.60
C ASP A 62 19.42 -1.14 2.07
N LEU A 63 20.04 -0.06 1.60
CA LEU A 63 20.41 0.09 0.19
C LEU A 63 21.29 -1.06 -0.30
N GLN A 64 22.30 -1.46 0.49
CA GLN A 64 23.12 -2.62 0.15
C GLN A 64 22.29 -3.91 0.10
N ARG A 65 21.39 -4.14 1.06
CA ARG A 65 20.50 -5.31 1.08
C ARG A 65 19.55 -5.37 -0.12
N ILE A 66 19.05 -4.23 -0.59
CA ILE A 66 18.21 -4.13 -1.81
C ILE A 66 19.05 -4.51 -3.05
N ALA A 67 20.29 -4.00 -3.15
CA ALA A 67 21.22 -4.36 -4.22
C ALA A 67 21.62 -5.84 -4.18
N ASP A 68 21.92 -6.39 -3.01
CA ASP A 68 22.28 -7.79 -2.82
C ASP A 68 21.13 -8.75 -3.21
N SER A 69 19.88 -8.37 -2.92
CA SER A 69 18.69 -9.11 -3.35
C SER A 69 18.52 -9.10 -4.87
N ALA A 70 18.69 -7.94 -5.51
CA ALA A 70 18.67 -7.82 -6.96
C ALA A 70 19.81 -8.65 -7.60
N ASN A 71 21.02 -8.62 -7.03
CA ASN A 71 22.14 -9.46 -7.43
C ASN A 71 21.89 -10.96 -7.26
N GLN A 72 21.16 -11.37 -6.22
CA GLN A 72 20.76 -12.76 -6.02
C GLN A 72 19.76 -13.20 -7.10
N ARG A 73 18.80 -12.33 -7.45
CA ARG A 73 17.83 -12.58 -8.53
C ARG A 73 18.50 -12.65 -9.91
N LEU A 74 19.43 -11.76 -10.23
CA LEU A 74 20.21 -11.82 -11.48
C LEU A 74 21.01 -13.13 -11.57
N ARG A 75 21.65 -13.55 -10.47
CA ARG A 75 22.33 -14.85 -10.40
C ARG A 75 21.35 -16.01 -10.64
N ALA A 76 20.20 -16.05 -9.97
CA ALA A 76 19.20 -17.10 -10.19
C ALA A 76 18.71 -17.13 -11.65
N LEU A 77 18.44 -15.96 -12.23
CA LEU A 77 18.01 -15.81 -13.63
C LEU A 77 19.05 -16.34 -14.63
N HIS A 78 20.34 -16.13 -14.38
CA HIS A 78 21.41 -16.69 -15.22
C HIS A 78 21.44 -18.23 -15.23
N HIS A 79 20.97 -18.88 -14.16
CA HIS A 79 20.90 -20.35 -14.06
C HIS A 79 19.56 -20.94 -14.57
N SER A 80 18.57 -20.10 -14.92
CA SER A 80 17.22 -20.53 -15.31
C SER A 80 17.11 -21.16 -16.71
N GLY A 81 18.16 -21.08 -17.54
CA GLY A 81 18.14 -21.56 -18.93
C GLY A 81 17.31 -20.72 -19.90
N LEU A 82 16.77 -19.56 -19.48
CA LEU A 82 15.90 -18.73 -20.31
C LEU A 82 16.58 -18.23 -21.61
N PRO A 83 15.82 -18.13 -22.73
CA PRO A 83 16.28 -17.52 -23.98
C PRO A 83 16.75 -16.08 -23.77
N GLU A 84 17.80 -15.69 -24.49
CA GLU A 84 18.54 -14.44 -24.27
C GLU A 84 17.66 -13.18 -24.26
N ALA A 85 16.67 -13.08 -25.15
CA ALA A 85 15.74 -11.95 -25.21
C ALA A 85 14.83 -11.85 -23.98
N GLY A 86 14.32 -13.00 -23.49
CA GLY A 86 13.52 -13.05 -22.26
C GLY A 86 14.37 -12.78 -21.02
N ARG A 87 15.60 -13.29 -21.00
CA ARG A 87 16.58 -13.04 -19.94
C ARG A 87 16.91 -11.55 -19.82
N ARG A 88 17.26 -10.88 -20.92
CA ARG A 88 17.55 -9.43 -20.94
C ARG A 88 16.37 -8.56 -20.49
N ALA A 89 15.13 -8.96 -20.83
CA ALA A 89 13.94 -8.27 -20.33
C ALA A 89 13.75 -8.43 -18.81
N GLU A 90 14.05 -9.62 -18.29
CA GLU A 90 13.93 -9.92 -16.86
C GLU A 90 15.07 -9.32 -16.03
N GLU A 91 16.30 -9.29 -16.56
CA GLU A 91 17.44 -8.56 -15.99
C GLU A 91 17.09 -7.07 -15.81
N ALA A 92 16.53 -6.45 -16.85
CA ALA A 92 16.07 -5.05 -16.78
C ALA A 92 14.94 -4.85 -15.75
N ARG A 93 14.01 -5.81 -15.61
CA ARG A 93 12.97 -5.76 -14.56
C ARG A 93 13.58 -5.82 -13.16
N ILE A 94 14.48 -6.76 -12.90
CA ILE A 94 15.13 -6.91 -11.58
C ILE A 94 15.84 -5.61 -11.17
N ILE A 95 16.58 -4.98 -12.10
CA ILE A 95 17.30 -3.72 -11.85
C ILE A 95 16.32 -2.57 -11.60
N ASN A 96 15.31 -2.39 -12.47
CA ASN A 96 14.33 -1.30 -12.33
C ASN A 96 13.51 -1.39 -11.05
N VAL A 97 13.08 -2.60 -10.66
CA VAL A 97 12.35 -2.85 -9.41
C VAL A 97 13.24 -2.58 -8.21
N GLY A 98 14.48 -3.10 -8.19
CA GLY A 98 15.44 -2.80 -7.13
C GLY A 98 15.66 -1.30 -6.96
N ARG A 99 15.84 -0.57 -8.07
CA ARG A 99 16.04 0.87 -8.07
C ARG A 99 14.82 1.63 -7.53
N ALA A 100 13.60 1.21 -7.86
CA ALA A 100 12.38 1.81 -7.34
C ALA A 100 12.28 1.66 -5.80
N PHE A 101 12.57 0.47 -5.26
CA PHE A 101 12.62 0.26 -3.81
C PHE A 101 13.72 1.10 -3.13
N ALA A 102 14.89 1.20 -3.74
CA ALA A 102 15.98 2.02 -3.22
C ALA A 102 15.62 3.52 -3.18
N VAL A 103 14.93 4.03 -4.21
CA VAL A 103 14.40 5.42 -4.22
C VAL A 103 13.38 5.63 -3.10
N LEU A 104 12.35 4.77 -2.99
CA LEU A 104 11.34 4.86 -1.94
C LEU A 104 11.96 4.87 -0.54
N ARG A 105 13.01 4.06 -0.33
CA ARG A 105 13.72 3.99 0.95
C ARG A 105 14.50 5.26 1.28
N VAL A 106 15.11 5.89 0.28
CA VAL A 106 15.79 7.17 0.45
C VAL A 106 14.77 8.28 0.73
N GLU A 107 13.68 8.34 -0.02
CA GLU A 107 12.60 9.32 0.19
C GLU A 107 11.97 9.20 1.58
N SER A 108 11.72 7.96 2.04
CA SER A 108 11.31 7.65 3.41
C SER A 108 12.30 8.21 4.44
N THR A 109 13.59 7.90 4.30
CA THR A 109 14.62 8.34 5.25
C THR A 109 14.79 9.86 5.27
N VAL A 110 14.72 10.50 4.10
CA VAL A 110 14.74 11.97 3.97
C VAL A 110 13.51 12.61 4.62
N ARG A 111 12.32 12.02 4.46
CA ARG A 111 11.10 12.47 5.13
C ARG A 111 11.24 12.36 6.65
N HIS A 112 11.75 11.24 7.15
CA HIS A 112 12.03 11.04 8.58
C HIS A 112 12.99 12.11 9.15
N LEU A 113 14.12 12.37 8.46
CA LEU A 113 15.10 13.39 8.87
C LEU A 113 14.49 14.80 8.90
N ARG A 114 13.69 15.16 7.89
CA ARG A 114 13.01 16.46 7.81
C ARG A 114 11.92 16.61 8.87
N SER A 115 11.20 15.54 9.22
CA SER A 115 10.24 15.53 10.33
C SER A 115 10.92 15.68 11.68
N GLY A 116 12.08 15.04 11.89
CA GLY A 116 12.88 15.19 13.11
C GLY A 116 13.46 16.61 13.28
N ALA A 117 13.88 17.24 12.18
CA ALA A 117 14.39 18.62 12.19
C ALA A 117 13.35 19.68 12.60
N LEU A 118 12.05 19.36 12.56
CA LEU A 118 10.96 20.23 12.97
C LEU A 118 10.64 20.19 14.48
N GLY A 119 11.48 19.54 15.29
CA GLY A 119 11.49 19.73 16.75
C GLY A 119 10.67 18.72 17.58
N PHE A 120 10.23 17.60 16.98
CA PHE A 120 9.68 16.49 17.76
C PHE A 120 10.82 15.68 18.39
N VAL A 121 11.03 15.87 19.69
CA VAL A 121 12.07 15.16 20.47
C VAL A 121 11.74 13.68 20.58
N THR A 122 12.44 12.84 19.80
CA THR A 122 12.38 11.38 19.89
C THR A 122 13.34 10.86 20.96
N GLU A 123 12.92 10.91 22.22
CA GLU A 123 13.60 10.23 23.32
C GLU A 123 13.33 8.70 23.26
N SER A 124 14.00 8.00 22.34
CA SER A 124 13.89 6.53 22.21
C SER A 124 15.10 5.86 21.52
N LEU A 125 16.32 6.14 21.98
CA LEU A 125 17.52 5.33 21.65
C LEU A 125 18.46 5.11 22.86
N SER A 126 17.92 4.82 24.05
CA SER A 126 18.69 4.12 25.10
C SER A 126 17.81 3.58 26.23
N LEU A 127 17.67 2.25 26.31
CA LEU A 127 17.20 1.54 27.50
C LEU A 127 18.01 0.25 27.70
N SER A 128 19.27 0.43 28.09
CA SER A 128 20.10 -0.61 28.72
C SER A 128 20.42 -0.20 30.15
N ALA A 129 19.40 -0.13 30.99
CA ALA A 129 19.52 -0.02 32.44
C ALA A 129 18.39 -0.80 33.11
N ALA A 130 18.71 -1.63 34.10
CA ALA A 130 17.72 -2.36 34.88
C ALA A 130 16.94 -1.38 35.80
N PRO A 131 15.66 -1.64 36.12
CA PRO A 131 14.88 -0.76 36.96
C PRO A 131 15.33 -0.87 38.42
N ASP A 132 15.92 0.21 38.93
CA ASP A 132 16.29 0.31 40.35
C ASP A 132 15.05 0.58 41.21
N THR A 133 14.86 -0.22 42.26
CA THR A 133 13.60 -0.27 43.00
C THR A 133 13.51 0.87 44.02
N LYS A 134 12.56 1.81 43.85
CA LYS A 134 12.22 2.76 44.93
C LYS A 134 10.72 2.99 45.08
N MET A 135 10.18 2.52 46.20
CA MET A 135 8.79 2.75 46.59
C MET A 135 8.51 4.24 46.79
N LEU A 136 7.43 4.76 46.18
CA LEU A 136 6.74 5.96 46.64
C LEU A 136 5.21 5.77 46.55
N ARG A 137 4.55 6.32 47.57
CA ARG A 137 3.24 5.94 48.10
C ARG A 137 2.05 6.22 47.16
N ARG A 138 1.00 5.39 47.28
CA ARG A 138 -0.36 5.66 46.77
C ARG A 138 -0.98 6.86 47.50
N PRO A 139 -1.67 7.79 46.80
CA PRO A 139 -2.73 8.60 47.39
C PRO A 139 -4.05 7.82 47.46
N VAL A 140 -4.94 8.27 48.34
CA VAL A 140 -6.27 7.72 48.60
C VAL A 140 -7.33 8.52 47.83
N ILE A 141 -8.48 7.89 47.55
CA ILE A 141 -9.65 8.51 46.92
C ILE A 141 -10.42 9.33 47.96
N GLU A 142 -10.80 10.56 47.66
CA GLU A 142 -11.82 11.32 48.40
C GLU A 142 -12.51 12.36 47.49
N ASP A 143 -13.63 12.91 47.96
CA ASP A 143 -14.80 13.22 47.12
C ASP A 143 -14.88 14.59 46.43
N THR A 144 -15.58 14.57 45.28
CA THR A 144 -16.62 15.51 44.82
C THR A 144 -16.73 16.90 45.48
N GLN A 145 -16.60 17.97 44.66
CA GLN A 145 -17.52 19.11 44.75
C GLN A 145 -17.62 19.98 43.49
N VAL A 146 -18.79 20.58 43.30
CA VAL A 146 -19.22 21.41 42.16
C VAL A 146 -19.13 22.89 42.56
N ILE A 147 -18.89 23.79 41.61
CA ILE A 147 -19.01 25.25 41.82
C ILE A 147 -19.91 25.86 40.74
N GLU A 148 -20.92 26.61 41.18
CA GLU A 148 -21.91 27.35 40.38
C GLU A 148 -21.78 28.86 40.66
N ALA A 149 -22.36 29.72 39.81
CA ALA A 149 -22.07 31.16 39.76
C ALA A 149 -22.96 32.04 40.67
N VAL A 150 -22.46 33.23 41.03
CA VAL A 150 -23.24 34.37 41.58
C VAL A 150 -22.69 35.70 41.02
N VAL A 151 -23.56 36.71 40.91
CA VAL A 151 -23.39 38.04 40.28
C VAL A 151 -23.71 39.16 41.29
N ASP A 152 -23.02 40.31 41.20
CA ASP A 152 -23.53 41.71 41.40
C ASP A 152 -22.36 42.69 41.11
N VAL A 153 -22.41 43.77 40.32
CA VAL A 153 -23.37 44.89 40.06
C VAL A 153 -23.20 46.08 41.01
N THR A 154 -22.69 47.23 40.49
CA THR A 154 -23.23 48.58 40.76
C THR A 154 -22.79 49.61 39.70
N ASP A 155 -23.76 50.36 39.17
CA ASP A 155 -23.68 51.57 38.31
C ASP A 155 -23.55 52.88 39.19
N PRO A 156 -23.80 54.17 38.80
CA PRO A 156 -24.45 54.74 37.59
C PRO A 156 -23.97 56.13 37.07
N ILE A 157 -24.73 56.70 36.11
CA ILE A 157 -25.26 58.10 35.95
C ILE A 157 -25.65 58.27 34.45
N ILE A 158 -26.94 58.25 34.04
CA ILE A 158 -27.92 59.37 33.87
C ILE A 158 -27.48 60.34 32.73
N GLU A 159 -28.25 60.91 31.79
CA GLU A 159 -29.69 61.29 31.56
C GLU A 159 -30.18 60.78 30.16
N ASP A 160 -31.44 60.93 29.68
CA ASP A 160 -32.81 60.68 30.18
C ASP A 160 -33.86 60.90 29.02
N ASP A 161 -35.14 60.49 29.22
CA ASP A 161 -36.38 60.83 28.45
C ASP A 161 -36.58 60.42 26.95
N GLU A 162 -37.79 60.16 26.39
CA GLU A 162 -39.18 60.16 26.92
C GLU A 162 -40.17 59.24 26.13
N HIS A 163 -41.14 58.64 26.84
CA HIS A 163 -42.57 58.43 26.49
C HIS A 163 -43.12 57.69 25.22
N THR A 164 -43.96 56.67 25.51
CA THR A 164 -45.30 56.35 24.93
C THR A 164 -45.45 55.54 23.61
N GLY A 165 -46.16 54.40 23.68
CA GLY A 165 -46.76 53.67 22.53
C GLY A 165 -48.29 53.89 22.42
N PRO A 166 -49.12 52.94 21.92
CA PRO A 166 -48.83 51.69 21.20
C PRO A 166 -49.73 51.43 19.94
N GLN A 167 -49.51 50.28 19.29
CA GLN A 167 -50.46 49.52 18.43
C GLN A 167 -50.99 50.07 17.07
N ALA A 168 -50.42 49.49 16.00
CA ALA A 168 -51.09 48.53 15.09
C ALA A 168 -51.78 48.97 13.76
N VAL A 169 -51.74 47.99 12.84
CA VAL A 169 -52.56 47.68 11.63
C VAL A 169 -52.27 48.38 10.28
N GLN A 170 -52.24 47.52 9.24
CA GLN A 170 -52.52 47.70 7.79
C GLN A 170 -51.35 47.90 6.80
N SER A 171 -51.35 47.03 5.79
CA SER A 171 -50.58 47.06 4.54
C SER A 171 -51.50 47.50 3.37
N PRO A 172 -51.04 47.50 2.11
CA PRO A 172 -50.34 48.57 1.41
C PRO A 172 -51.24 49.21 0.31
N PRO A 173 -50.66 50.01 -0.60
CA PRO A 173 -51.14 49.98 -1.98
C PRO A 173 -50.01 49.81 -3.03
N GLU A 174 -50.47 49.40 -4.21
CA GLU A 174 -49.76 48.94 -5.40
C GLU A 174 -49.64 50.05 -6.47
N VAL A 175 -48.74 49.90 -7.46
CA VAL A 175 -48.90 50.20 -8.91
C VAL A 175 -47.54 50.25 -9.65
N GLU A 176 -47.39 49.37 -10.65
CA GLU A 176 -46.34 49.28 -11.70
C GLU A 176 -46.65 50.22 -12.90
N PRO A 177 -45.89 50.28 -14.04
CA PRO A 177 -44.72 49.49 -14.53
C PRO A 177 -43.46 50.38 -14.77
N ASP A 178 -42.40 50.06 -15.52
CA ASP A 178 -42.16 49.12 -16.64
C ASP A 178 -40.65 48.76 -16.81
N ALA A 179 -40.35 47.88 -17.79
CA ALA A 179 -39.06 47.50 -18.40
C ALA A 179 -38.41 46.18 -17.92
N GLU A 180 -38.71 45.09 -18.62
CA GLU A 180 -38.10 43.75 -18.42
C GLU A 180 -36.60 43.67 -18.82
N PRO A 181 -35.73 43.08 -17.98
CA PRO A 181 -34.42 42.58 -18.39
C PRO A 181 -34.53 41.14 -18.92
N VAL A 182 -34.05 40.88 -20.14
CA VAL A 182 -34.07 39.54 -20.76
C VAL A 182 -33.18 38.55 -20.00
N GLU A 183 -33.79 37.53 -19.41
CA GLU A 183 -33.09 36.44 -18.72
C GLU A 183 -32.42 35.49 -19.73
N ILE A 184 -31.09 35.47 -19.75
CA ILE A 184 -30.31 34.50 -20.54
C ILE A 184 -30.39 33.13 -19.83
N ARG A 185 -31.42 32.34 -20.16
CA ARG A 185 -31.53 30.96 -19.71
C ARG A 185 -30.30 30.17 -20.19
N PRO A 186 -29.56 29.45 -19.32
CA PRO A 186 -28.46 28.60 -19.76
C PRO A 186 -29.02 27.50 -20.66
N VAL A 187 -28.47 27.38 -21.87
CA VAL A 187 -28.76 26.24 -22.75
C VAL A 187 -28.29 24.97 -22.04
N PRO A 188 -29.16 23.99 -21.79
CA PRO A 188 -28.73 22.75 -21.16
C PRO A 188 -27.74 22.06 -22.10
N THR A 189 -26.49 21.93 -21.64
CA THR A 189 -25.51 21.05 -22.28
C THR A 189 -26.14 19.67 -22.38
N PRO A 190 -26.21 19.03 -23.56
CA PRO A 190 -26.77 17.69 -23.65
C PRO A 190 -25.90 16.78 -22.80
N VAL A 191 -26.49 16.21 -21.75
CA VAL A 191 -25.89 15.08 -21.03
C VAL A 191 -25.82 13.98 -22.07
N VAL A 192 -24.64 13.76 -22.63
CA VAL A 192 -24.36 12.60 -23.45
C VAL A 192 -24.41 11.42 -22.51
N THR A 193 -25.57 10.78 -22.42
CA THR A 193 -25.74 9.51 -21.73
C THR A 193 -24.80 8.53 -22.41
N ALA A 194 -23.66 8.26 -21.80
CA ALA A 194 -22.72 7.29 -22.31
C ALA A 194 -23.46 5.96 -22.48
N GLU A 195 -23.34 5.33 -23.65
CA GLU A 195 -23.84 3.97 -23.84
C GLU A 195 -23.20 3.08 -22.76
N PRO A 196 -23.96 2.20 -22.11
CA PRO A 196 -23.41 1.36 -21.04
C PRO A 196 -22.21 0.57 -21.58
N GLU A 197 -21.08 0.68 -20.87
CA GLU A 197 -19.86 -0.05 -21.22
C GLU A 197 -20.19 -1.54 -21.33
N PRO A 198 -19.93 -2.21 -22.47
CA PRO A 198 -20.17 -3.65 -22.60
C PRO A 198 -19.53 -4.41 -21.45
N ASP A 199 -20.26 -5.30 -20.80
CA ASP A 199 -19.86 -5.87 -19.50
C ASP A 199 -18.47 -6.54 -19.53
N ASP A 200 -18.10 -7.17 -20.65
CA ASP A 200 -16.77 -7.76 -20.86
C ASP A 200 -15.64 -6.70 -20.88
N ARG A 201 -15.93 -5.50 -21.43
CA ARG A 201 -14.99 -4.35 -21.38
C ARG A 201 -14.89 -3.81 -19.97
N ARG A 202 -16.01 -3.70 -19.25
CA ARG A 202 -16.03 -3.30 -17.83
C ARG A 202 -15.16 -4.26 -17.00
N LEU A 203 -15.37 -5.58 -17.12
CA LEU A 203 -14.55 -6.58 -16.40
C LEU A 203 -13.07 -6.47 -16.77
N ALA A 204 -12.74 -6.35 -18.06
CA ALA A 204 -11.35 -6.18 -18.50
C ALA A 204 -10.71 -4.89 -17.95
N ARG A 205 -11.45 -3.78 -17.87
CA ARG A 205 -10.99 -2.51 -17.28
C ARG A 205 -10.73 -2.63 -15.78
N LEU A 206 -11.65 -3.24 -15.03
CA LEU A 206 -11.51 -3.47 -13.59
C LEU A 206 -10.35 -4.42 -13.27
N LEU A 207 -10.18 -5.48 -14.07
CA LEU A 207 -9.04 -6.41 -13.97
C LEU A 207 -7.71 -5.70 -14.24
N ALA A 208 -7.64 -4.91 -15.32
CA ALA A 208 -6.44 -4.15 -15.68
C ALA A 208 -6.05 -3.13 -14.61
N PHE A 209 -7.01 -2.50 -13.92
CA PHE A 209 -6.73 -1.57 -12.82
C PHE A 209 -5.88 -2.22 -11.71
N VAL A 210 -6.18 -3.47 -11.35
CA VAL A 210 -5.45 -4.19 -10.30
C VAL A 210 -4.18 -4.84 -10.84
N ALA A 211 -4.26 -5.53 -11.98
CA ALA A 211 -3.11 -6.20 -12.59
C ALA A 211 -2.00 -5.22 -13.02
N ARG A 212 -2.29 -3.93 -13.24
CA ARG A 212 -1.28 -2.89 -13.46
C ARG A 212 -0.46 -2.55 -12.21
N GLN A 213 -1.04 -2.68 -11.02
CA GLN A 213 -0.35 -2.45 -9.75
C GLN A 213 0.58 -3.62 -9.44
N GLU A 214 0.09 -4.86 -9.64
CA GLU A 214 0.86 -6.09 -9.38
C GLU A 214 0.84 -7.05 -10.59
N PRO A 215 1.58 -6.73 -11.67
CA PRO A 215 1.62 -7.51 -12.91
C PRO A 215 2.41 -8.83 -12.79
N GLY A 216 3.07 -9.07 -11.66
CA GLY A 216 3.77 -10.32 -11.36
C GLY A 216 2.82 -11.47 -10.94
N LEU A 217 1.57 -11.15 -10.58
CA LEU A 217 0.59 -12.12 -10.12
C LEU A 217 -0.42 -12.46 -11.22
N ARG A 218 -1.01 -13.66 -11.15
CA ARG A 218 -2.22 -13.96 -11.91
C ARG A 218 -3.43 -13.38 -11.20
N TRP A 219 -4.37 -12.87 -12.00
CA TRP A 219 -5.61 -12.27 -11.51
C TRP A 219 -6.78 -12.85 -12.29
N ALA A 220 -7.92 -13.00 -11.65
CA ALA A 220 -9.18 -13.24 -12.34
C ALA A 220 -10.28 -12.38 -11.72
N ILE A 221 -11.19 -11.91 -12.55
CA ILE A 221 -12.41 -11.23 -12.14
C ILE A 221 -13.60 -11.97 -12.74
N GLY A 222 -14.67 -12.12 -11.97
CA GLY A 222 -15.89 -12.80 -12.38
C GLY A 222 -17.14 -12.04 -11.99
N GLU A 223 -18.22 -12.29 -12.73
CA GLU A 223 -19.55 -11.76 -12.45
C GLU A 223 -20.52 -12.92 -12.22
N TYR A 224 -21.16 -12.95 -11.06
CA TYR A 224 -22.16 -13.94 -10.69
C TYR A 224 -23.55 -13.60 -11.25
N THR A 225 -24.48 -14.56 -11.17
CA THR A 225 -25.86 -14.41 -11.68
C THR A 225 -26.69 -13.31 -11.00
N ASP A 226 -26.26 -12.84 -9.84
CA ASP A 226 -26.86 -11.73 -9.08
C ASP A 226 -26.27 -10.34 -9.46
N GLY A 227 -25.30 -10.30 -10.39
CA GLY A 227 -24.56 -9.10 -10.78
C GLY A 227 -23.35 -8.78 -9.88
N THR A 228 -23.10 -9.57 -8.83
CA THR A 228 -21.95 -9.38 -7.95
C THR A 228 -20.66 -9.60 -8.73
N THR A 229 -19.78 -8.59 -8.75
CA THR A 229 -18.44 -8.68 -9.37
C THR A 229 -17.41 -9.03 -8.30
N VAL A 230 -16.64 -10.11 -8.47
CA VAL A 230 -15.60 -10.56 -7.53
C VAL A 230 -14.24 -10.71 -8.19
N LEU A 231 -13.19 -10.30 -7.48
CA LEU A 231 -11.79 -10.40 -7.88
C LEU A 231 -11.04 -11.43 -7.02
N VAL A 232 -10.12 -12.17 -7.64
CA VAL A 232 -9.21 -13.13 -6.98
C VAL A 232 -7.80 -13.06 -7.56
N THR A 233 -6.83 -13.47 -6.74
CA THR A 233 -5.48 -13.87 -7.16
C THR A 233 -5.14 -15.24 -6.56
N ASP A 234 -4.34 -16.04 -7.27
CA ASP A 234 -3.86 -17.34 -6.79
C ASP A 234 -2.62 -17.25 -5.87
N LEU A 235 -2.15 -16.03 -5.54
CA LEU A 235 -1.03 -15.81 -4.59
C LEU A 235 -1.21 -16.55 -3.27
N ALA A 236 -2.41 -16.50 -2.70
CA ALA A 236 -2.74 -17.15 -1.42
C ALA A 236 -4.26 -17.39 -1.30
N TYR A 237 -4.78 -18.38 -2.04
CA TYR A 237 -6.16 -18.89 -1.88
C TYR A 237 -7.31 -17.88 -2.15
N GLY A 238 -7.00 -16.75 -2.82
CA GLY A 238 -7.91 -15.63 -3.04
C GLY A 238 -7.61 -14.37 -2.20
N TRP A 239 -6.63 -14.41 -1.28
CA TRP A 239 -6.19 -13.23 -0.54
C TRP A 239 -5.52 -12.19 -1.43
N ILE A 240 -6.03 -10.96 -1.38
CA ILE A 240 -5.40 -9.78 -1.98
C ILE A 240 -4.38 -9.16 -1.02
N PRO A 241 -3.11 -8.99 -1.43
CA PRO A 241 -2.05 -8.43 -0.57
C PRO A 241 -2.30 -6.96 -0.17
N PRO A 242 -1.61 -6.45 0.86
CA PRO A 242 -1.60 -5.03 1.20
C PRO A 242 -0.96 -4.20 0.07
N GLY A 243 -1.23 -2.90 0.03
CA GLY A 243 -0.71 -1.99 -1.00
C GLY A 243 -1.37 -2.12 -2.38
N VAL A 244 -2.37 -3.00 -2.54
CA VAL A 244 -3.17 -3.14 -3.76
C VAL A 244 -4.54 -2.49 -3.57
N ASP A 245 -4.82 -1.45 -4.36
CA ASP A 245 -6.11 -0.78 -4.45
C ASP A 245 -7.11 -1.64 -5.22
N LEU A 246 -8.33 -1.73 -4.69
CA LEU A 246 -9.46 -2.42 -5.33
C LEU A 246 -10.37 -1.42 -6.04
N PRO A 247 -10.97 -1.77 -7.20
CA PRO A 247 -12.01 -0.96 -7.80
C PRO A 247 -13.27 -0.87 -6.93
N ALA A 248 -13.92 0.29 -6.93
CA ALA A 248 -15.24 0.46 -6.33
C ALA A 248 -16.27 -0.52 -6.94
N GLY A 249 -17.08 -1.14 -6.09
CA GLY A 249 -18.09 -2.13 -6.52
C GLY A 249 -17.55 -3.53 -6.86
N VAL A 250 -16.27 -3.81 -6.57
CA VAL A 250 -15.68 -5.16 -6.69
C VAL A 250 -15.51 -5.77 -5.30
N GLY A 251 -16.12 -6.92 -5.08
CA GLY A 251 -15.97 -7.73 -3.87
C GLY A 251 -14.79 -8.70 -3.94
N LEU A 252 -14.50 -9.35 -2.82
CA LEU A 252 -13.48 -10.40 -2.70
C LEU A 252 -14.10 -11.70 -2.19
N VAL A 253 -13.43 -12.81 -2.44
CA VAL A 253 -13.80 -14.10 -1.83
C VAL A 253 -13.54 -14.11 -0.33
N ALA A 254 -14.44 -14.72 0.44
CA ALA A 254 -14.31 -14.80 1.90
C ALA A 254 -13.02 -15.55 2.33
N PRO A 255 -12.45 -15.24 3.51
CA PRO A 255 -11.28 -15.94 4.04
C PRO A 255 -11.48 -17.47 4.15
N ALA A 256 -10.75 -18.24 3.33
CA ALA A 256 -10.78 -19.70 3.34
C ALA A 256 -9.62 -20.30 2.53
N ARG A 257 -9.22 -21.53 2.85
CA ARG A 257 -8.31 -22.33 2.01
C ARG A 257 -9.05 -22.82 0.75
N ARG A 258 -8.48 -22.56 -0.43
CA ARG A 258 -9.04 -22.97 -1.74
C ARG A 258 -7.92 -23.51 -2.63
N GLY A 259 -8.10 -24.67 -3.25
CA GLY A 259 -7.18 -25.18 -4.27
C GLY A 259 -7.60 -24.74 -5.67
N GLY A 260 -6.71 -24.91 -6.64
CA GLY A 260 -7.02 -24.74 -8.06
C GLY A 260 -6.27 -23.61 -8.76
N ARG A 261 -6.59 -23.42 -10.04
CA ARG A 261 -6.13 -22.28 -10.87
C ARG A 261 -6.87 -21.01 -10.49
N VAL A 262 -6.30 -19.84 -10.82
CA VAL A 262 -6.91 -18.52 -10.51
C VAL A 262 -8.38 -18.38 -10.93
N ALA A 263 -8.79 -18.96 -12.06
CA ALA A 263 -10.18 -18.94 -12.51
C ALA A 263 -11.09 -19.89 -11.70
N GLU A 264 -10.56 -21.01 -11.21
CA GLU A 264 -11.30 -21.99 -10.39
C GLU A 264 -11.63 -21.41 -9.00
N LEU A 265 -10.87 -20.40 -8.53
CA LEU A 265 -11.15 -19.67 -7.28
C LEU A 265 -12.43 -18.82 -7.34
N LEU A 266 -12.93 -18.47 -8.54
CA LEU A 266 -14.21 -17.79 -8.72
C LEU A 266 -15.41 -18.75 -8.61
N GLY A 267 -15.23 -20.04 -8.88
CA GLY A 267 -16.34 -21.00 -9.00
C GLY A 267 -17.22 -20.71 -10.22
N GLU A 268 -18.52 -20.96 -10.10
CA GLU A 268 -19.50 -20.77 -11.17
C GLU A 268 -19.84 -19.28 -11.36
N VAL A 269 -19.38 -18.69 -12.46
CA VAL A 269 -19.62 -17.29 -12.86
C VAL A 269 -20.17 -17.21 -14.28
N VAL A 270 -21.02 -16.21 -14.55
CA VAL A 270 -21.66 -16.00 -15.86
C VAL A 270 -20.68 -15.41 -16.87
N ARG A 271 -19.81 -14.50 -16.39
CA ARG A 271 -18.74 -13.88 -17.16
C ARG A 271 -17.46 -13.87 -16.34
N SER A 272 -16.31 -13.97 -17.01
CA SER A 272 -15.00 -13.85 -16.36
C SER A 272 -13.94 -13.32 -17.31
N ALA A 273 -12.95 -12.64 -16.73
CA ALA A 273 -11.71 -12.27 -17.41
C ALA A 273 -10.52 -12.70 -16.54
N VAL A 274 -9.43 -13.12 -17.17
CA VAL A 274 -8.21 -13.60 -16.51
C VAL A 274 -7.01 -12.83 -17.07
N TYR A 275 -6.06 -12.53 -16.20
CA TYR A 275 -4.76 -11.95 -16.52
C TYR A 275 -3.65 -12.89 -16.06
N HIS A 276 -2.68 -13.12 -16.94
CA HIS A 276 -1.44 -13.81 -16.65
C HIS A 276 -0.25 -12.84 -16.68
N PRO A 277 0.78 -13.04 -15.84
CA PRO A 277 1.98 -12.21 -15.85
C PRO A 277 2.63 -12.09 -17.24
N GLY A 278 2.67 -10.86 -17.74
CA GLY A 278 3.19 -10.55 -19.08
C GLY A 278 2.12 -10.35 -20.16
N ASP A 279 0.84 -10.58 -19.87
CA ASP A 279 -0.26 -10.23 -20.78
C ASP A 279 -0.27 -8.72 -21.05
N PRO A 280 -0.60 -8.28 -22.29
CA PRO A 280 -0.62 -6.88 -22.65
C PRO A 280 -1.82 -6.16 -22.02
N PHE A 281 -1.58 -5.01 -21.40
CA PHE A 281 -2.67 -4.14 -20.95
C PHE A 281 -3.29 -3.38 -22.13
N ALA A 282 -4.62 -3.33 -22.16
CA ALA A 282 -5.34 -2.35 -22.97
C ALA A 282 -4.92 -0.92 -22.59
N PRO A 283 -5.00 0.08 -23.50
CA PRO A 283 -4.73 1.48 -23.19
C PRO A 283 -5.46 1.97 -21.94
N ILE A 284 -4.88 2.95 -21.22
CA ILE A 284 -5.51 3.52 -20.03
C ILE A 284 -6.84 4.17 -20.46
N PRO A 285 -7.99 3.83 -19.85
CA PRO A 285 -9.26 4.47 -20.16
C PRO A 285 -9.20 5.97 -19.86
N HIS A 286 -9.96 6.78 -20.60
CA HIS A 286 -10.07 8.21 -20.34
C HIS A 286 -10.77 8.51 -19.01
N GLU A 287 -11.70 7.65 -18.58
CA GLU A 287 -12.35 7.75 -17.28
C GLU A 287 -11.63 6.86 -16.24
N PRO A 288 -11.12 7.44 -15.14
CA PRO A 288 -10.37 6.69 -14.14
C PRO A 288 -11.28 5.74 -13.35
N THR A 289 -10.77 4.55 -13.06
CA THR A 289 -11.45 3.61 -12.15
C THR A 289 -11.24 4.10 -10.71
N VAL A 290 -12.33 4.32 -9.98
CA VAL A 290 -12.30 4.79 -8.59
C VAL A 290 -11.87 3.64 -7.67
N ALA A 291 -10.88 3.91 -6.79
CA ALA A 291 -10.44 2.97 -5.77
C ALA A 291 -11.41 2.94 -4.57
N SER A 292 -11.54 1.78 -3.91
CA SER A 292 -12.33 1.65 -2.67
C SER A 292 -11.83 0.50 -1.80
N SER A 293 -11.70 0.74 -0.49
CA SER A 293 -11.39 -0.31 0.48
C SER A 293 -12.57 -1.26 0.76
N GLN A 294 -13.80 -0.90 0.37
CA GLN A 294 -15.01 -1.66 0.70
C GLN A 294 -15.02 -3.11 0.18
N GLY A 295 -14.26 -3.42 -0.88
CA GLY A 295 -14.08 -4.80 -1.35
C GLY A 295 -13.41 -5.73 -0.32
N ARG A 296 -12.66 -5.16 0.65
CA ARG A 296 -12.05 -5.90 1.78
C ARG A 296 -13.02 -6.11 2.96
N ALA A 297 -14.27 -5.65 2.88
CA ALA A 297 -15.25 -5.88 3.93
C ALA A 297 -15.56 -7.39 4.09
N VAL A 298 -15.22 -7.93 5.25
CA VAL A 298 -15.51 -9.32 5.67
C VAL A 298 -16.15 -9.27 7.06
N PRO A 299 -16.80 -10.35 7.54
CA PRO A 299 -17.38 -10.38 8.89
C PRO A 299 -16.37 -9.92 9.97
N PRO A 300 -16.82 -9.17 10.99
CA PRO A 300 -15.93 -8.70 12.04
C PRO A 300 -15.38 -9.88 12.85
N VAL A 301 -14.09 -9.85 13.16
CA VAL A 301 -13.44 -10.79 14.05
C VAL A 301 -13.66 -10.33 15.49
N ASP A 302 -14.31 -11.16 16.29
CA ASP A 302 -14.49 -10.93 17.72
C ASP A 302 -13.14 -10.72 18.41
N ASP A 303 -13.05 -9.69 19.25
CA ASP A 303 -11.86 -9.29 20.00
C ASP A 303 -10.57 -9.12 19.15
N LEU A 304 -10.71 -8.68 17.88
CA LEU A 304 -9.62 -8.44 16.91
C LEU A 304 -8.33 -7.88 17.54
N GLY A 305 -8.44 -6.82 18.34
CA GLY A 305 -7.29 -6.18 18.98
C GLY A 305 -6.55 -7.08 19.98
N TRP A 306 -7.29 -7.87 20.78
CA TRP A 306 -6.71 -8.83 21.72
C TRP A 306 -6.07 -10.00 20.97
N LYS A 307 -6.80 -10.58 20.00
CA LYS A 307 -6.31 -11.71 19.20
C LYS A 307 -5.08 -11.36 18.36
N LEU A 308 -4.99 -10.15 17.81
CA LEU A 308 -3.83 -9.68 17.07
C LEU A 308 -2.60 -9.48 17.99
N VAL A 309 -2.81 -9.00 19.21
CA VAL A 309 -1.75 -8.88 20.24
C VAL A 309 -1.26 -10.27 20.67
N GLU A 310 -2.14 -11.26 20.81
CA GLU A 310 -1.79 -12.65 21.08
C GLU A 310 -1.01 -13.28 19.90
N ALA A 311 -1.54 -13.19 18.68
CA ALA A 311 -0.93 -13.79 17.48
C ALA A 311 0.46 -13.23 17.12
N THR A 312 0.78 -12.01 17.57
CA THR A 312 2.08 -11.35 17.37
C THR A 312 3.06 -11.59 18.53
N HIS A 313 2.61 -12.14 19.66
CA HIS A 313 3.44 -12.35 20.85
C HIS A 313 4.46 -13.50 20.63
N TRP A 314 5.76 -13.17 20.68
CA TRP A 314 6.88 -14.12 20.57
C TRP A 314 6.89 -14.97 19.29
N ARG A 315 6.33 -14.42 18.19
CA ARG A 315 6.25 -15.13 16.92
C ARG A 315 7.54 -15.03 16.10
N ASP A 316 8.09 -16.18 15.72
CA ASP A 316 9.28 -16.27 14.88
C ASP A 316 9.09 -15.60 13.51
N GLY A 317 10.11 -14.88 13.07
CA GLY A 317 10.13 -14.16 11.80
C GLY A 317 9.34 -12.84 11.78
N LEU A 318 8.72 -12.41 12.88
CA LEU A 318 8.19 -11.04 13.02
C LEU A 318 9.20 -10.10 13.70
N PRO A 319 9.35 -8.84 13.23
CA PRO A 319 10.07 -7.80 13.96
C PRO A 319 9.44 -7.54 15.34
N ARG A 320 10.27 -7.30 16.36
CA ARG A 320 9.78 -7.09 17.75
C ARG A 320 8.78 -5.94 17.89
N MET A 321 8.88 -4.90 17.06
CA MET A 321 7.94 -3.77 17.09
C MET A 321 6.49 -4.17 16.77
N VAL A 322 6.27 -5.24 16.00
CA VAL A 322 4.92 -5.63 15.54
C VAL A 322 3.99 -5.88 16.73
N HIS A 323 4.46 -6.57 17.77
CA HIS A 323 3.67 -6.79 18.98
C HIS A 323 3.37 -5.49 19.75
N THR A 324 4.35 -4.60 19.87
CA THR A 324 4.17 -3.29 20.53
C THR A 324 3.13 -2.44 19.79
N LEU A 325 3.22 -2.39 18.46
CA LEU A 325 2.34 -1.58 17.61
C LEU A 325 0.94 -2.18 17.51
N ALA A 326 0.81 -3.51 17.48
CA ALA A 326 -0.48 -4.20 17.60
C ALA A 326 -1.18 -3.81 18.91
N LYS A 327 -0.44 -3.78 20.03
CA LYS A 327 -0.97 -3.39 21.33
C LYS A 327 -1.39 -1.92 21.40
N ALA A 328 -0.57 -1.02 20.86
CA ALA A 328 -0.87 0.42 20.82
C ALA A 328 -2.09 0.74 19.92
N GLY A 329 -2.16 0.13 18.74
CA GLY A 329 -3.30 0.26 17.82
C GLY A 329 -4.59 -0.34 18.40
N ALA A 330 -4.52 -1.53 19.00
CA ALA A 330 -5.66 -2.16 19.68
C ALA A 330 -6.19 -1.31 20.85
N ALA A 331 -5.30 -0.71 21.63
CA ALA A 331 -5.64 0.19 22.73
C ALA A 331 -6.03 1.62 22.26
N ARG A 332 -5.87 1.93 20.97
CA ARG A 332 -6.06 3.26 20.37
C ARG A 332 -5.28 4.38 21.08
N THR A 333 -4.11 4.06 21.63
CA THR A 333 -3.26 5.02 22.36
C THR A 333 -2.43 5.94 21.45
N GLY A 334 -2.58 5.80 20.14
CA GLY A 334 -1.71 6.40 19.13
C GLY A 334 -0.42 5.61 18.92
N VAL A 335 0.18 5.79 17.75
CA VAL A 335 1.48 5.25 17.32
C VAL A 335 2.24 6.40 16.67
N VAL A 336 3.57 6.47 16.83
CA VAL A 336 4.38 7.52 16.19
C VAL A 336 4.51 7.22 14.69
N GLU A 337 4.30 8.21 13.81
CA GLU A 337 4.36 7.99 12.34
C GLU A 337 5.66 7.34 11.87
N ALA A 338 6.79 7.63 12.54
CA ALA A 338 8.07 6.98 12.26
C ALA A 338 8.04 5.45 12.52
N GLU A 339 7.31 4.98 13.54
CA GLU A 339 7.14 3.55 13.82
C GLU A 339 6.21 2.90 12.79
N VAL A 340 5.15 3.60 12.36
CA VAL A 340 4.29 3.19 11.23
C VAL A 340 5.10 3.06 9.93
N GLU A 341 6.00 4.01 9.66
CA GLU A 341 6.87 3.99 8.48
C GLU A 341 7.84 2.81 8.48
N VAL A 342 8.43 2.46 9.63
CA VAL A 342 9.28 1.25 9.72
C VAL A 342 8.44 -0.04 9.61
N LEU A 343 7.22 -0.05 10.15
CA LEU A 343 6.28 -1.17 10.00
C LEU A 343 5.86 -1.38 8.54
N ARG A 344 5.57 -0.30 7.79
CA ARG A 344 5.33 -0.31 6.34
C ARG A 344 6.48 -0.95 5.58
N VAL A 345 7.72 -0.57 5.86
CA VAL A 345 8.92 -1.17 5.23
C VAL A 345 9.00 -2.68 5.50
N HIS A 346 8.64 -3.13 6.70
CA HIS A 346 8.56 -4.58 6.99
C HIS A 346 7.40 -5.26 6.25
N CYS A 347 6.24 -4.62 6.13
CA CYS A 347 5.08 -5.09 5.37
C CYS A 347 5.44 -5.27 3.88
N ASP A 348 6.03 -4.25 3.24
CA ASP A 348 6.52 -4.30 1.86
C ASP A 348 7.63 -5.34 1.65
N THR A 349 8.56 -5.47 2.60
CA THR A 349 9.61 -6.49 2.53
C THR A 349 9.01 -7.89 2.52
N ALA A 350 8.04 -8.18 3.40
CA ALA A 350 7.36 -9.47 3.45
C ALA A 350 6.55 -9.73 2.17
N ARG A 351 5.79 -8.73 1.70
CA ARG A 351 5.03 -8.79 0.44
C ARG A 351 5.92 -9.11 -0.78
N TYR A 352 7.06 -8.43 -0.89
CA TYR A 352 8.06 -8.66 -1.93
C TYR A 352 8.69 -10.06 -1.86
N GLN A 353 8.89 -10.59 -0.65
CA GLN A 353 9.37 -11.96 -0.45
C GLN A 353 8.31 -13.00 -0.87
N LEU A 354 7.01 -12.78 -0.60
CA LEU A 354 5.94 -13.66 -1.10
C LEU A 354 5.93 -13.69 -2.63
N MET A 355 6.01 -12.53 -3.25
CA MET A 355 6.09 -12.40 -4.72
C MET A 355 7.35 -13.03 -5.31
N ALA A 356 8.45 -13.13 -4.54
CA ALA A 356 9.67 -13.81 -4.96
C ALA A 356 9.55 -15.34 -4.97
N GLN A 357 8.64 -15.90 -4.17
CA GLN A 357 8.40 -17.34 -4.06
C GLN A 357 7.22 -17.81 -4.92
N TYR A 358 6.34 -16.91 -5.34
CA TYR A 358 5.18 -17.21 -6.18
C TYR A 358 5.57 -18.06 -7.42
N PRO A 359 4.86 -19.18 -7.70
CA PRO A 359 3.61 -19.61 -7.07
C PRO A 359 3.75 -20.37 -5.73
N ASP A 360 4.94 -20.83 -5.38
CA ASP A 360 5.18 -21.76 -4.27
C ASP A 360 5.52 -21.02 -2.95
N VAL A 361 4.55 -20.25 -2.46
CA VAL A 361 4.66 -19.41 -1.26
C VAL A 361 4.77 -20.24 0.04
N ASP A 362 5.77 -19.93 0.88
CA ASP A 362 5.88 -20.45 2.24
C ASP A 362 4.69 -20.02 3.14
N PRO A 363 3.93 -20.97 3.72
CA PRO A 363 2.84 -20.65 4.65
C PRO A 363 3.26 -19.84 5.88
N ALA A 364 4.47 -20.05 6.42
CA ALA A 364 4.92 -19.33 7.61
C ALA A 364 5.16 -17.83 7.30
N MET A 365 5.82 -17.55 6.18
CA MET A 365 6.01 -16.20 5.66
C MET A 365 4.69 -15.52 5.27
N LEU A 366 3.72 -16.25 4.69
CA LEU A 366 2.38 -15.75 4.43
C LEU A 366 1.67 -15.31 5.71
N SER A 367 1.64 -16.17 6.74
CA SER A 367 1.09 -15.81 8.05
C SER A 367 1.77 -14.58 8.66
N ASN A 368 3.09 -14.43 8.50
CA ASN A 368 3.82 -13.26 8.99
C ASN A 368 3.45 -11.99 8.21
N CYS A 369 3.30 -12.06 6.89
CA CYS A 369 2.83 -10.93 6.08
C CYS A 369 1.40 -10.50 6.43
N LEU A 370 0.51 -11.46 6.71
CA LEU A 370 -0.87 -11.18 7.14
C LEU A 370 -0.89 -10.42 8.48
N LEU A 371 -0.07 -10.83 9.45
CA LEU A 371 0.04 -10.14 10.75
C LEU A 371 0.70 -8.78 10.63
N LEU A 372 1.71 -8.61 9.76
CA LEU A 372 2.30 -7.30 9.45
C LEU A 372 1.25 -6.34 8.89
N ALA A 373 0.49 -6.77 7.87
CA ALA A 373 -0.55 -5.96 7.25
C ALA A 373 -1.71 -5.62 8.22
N ALA A 374 -2.14 -6.57 9.05
CA ALA A 374 -3.14 -6.33 10.08
C ALA A 374 -2.64 -5.33 11.15
N THR A 375 -1.37 -5.42 11.53
CA THR A 375 -0.74 -4.50 12.49
C THR A 375 -0.55 -3.10 11.92
N GLU A 376 -0.18 -2.98 10.64
CA GLU A 376 -0.05 -1.69 9.97
C GLU A 376 -1.40 -0.97 9.94
N ALA A 377 -2.44 -1.68 9.48
CA ALA A 377 -3.78 -1.15 9.39
C ALA A 377 -4.34 -0.72 10.77
N ILE A 378 -4.18 -1.54 11.82
CA ILE A 378 -4.67 -1.16 13.16
C ILE A 378 -3.87 0.01 13.76
N ALA A 379 -2.58 0.14 13.45
CA ALA A 379 -1.74 1.24 13.93
C ALA A 379 -2.13 2.60 13.32
N VAL A 380 -2.60 2.61 12.06
CA VAL A 380 -3.14 3.83 11.40
C VAL A 380 -4.65 4.02 11.59
N GLY A 381 -5.31 3.13 12.34
CA GLY A 381 -6.74 3.20 12.62
C GLY A 381 -7.67 2.62 11.55
N ASP A 382 -7.14 2.01 10.47
CA ASP A 382 -7.93 1.29 9.47
C ASP A 382 -8.39 -0.06 10.00
N GLN A 383 -9.52 -0.05 10.72
CA GLN A 383 -10.16 -1.26 11.25
C GLN A 383 -10.63 -2.22 10.16
N LEU A 384 -10.95 -1.72 8.95
CA LEU A 384 -11.49 -2.55 7.87
C LEU A 384 -10.38 -3.43 7.29
N SER A 385 -9.24 -2.84 6.94
CA SER A 385 -8.08 -3.60 6.47
C SER A 385 -7.46 -4.46 7.58
N ALA A 386 -7.44 -3.99 8.83
CA ALA A 386 -6.97 -4.78 9.97
C ALA A 386 -7.80 -6.06 10.15
N ASN A 387 -9.13 -5.92 10.13
CA ASN A 387 -10.06 -7.05 10.22
C ASN A 387 -9.89 -8.01 9.04
N TYR A 388 -9.80 -7.49 7.81
CA TYR A 388 -9.57 -8.29 6.60
C TYR A 388 -8.30 -9.15 6.68
N HIS A 389 -7.16 -8.53 6.99
CA HIS A 389 -5.87 -9.26 7.04
C HIS A 389 -5.84 -10.27 8.19
N PHE A 390 -6.45 -9.95 9.33
CA PHE A 390 -6.51 -10.88 10.46
C PHE A 390 -7.50 -12.04 10.25
N ALA A 391 -8.65 -11.81 9.63
CA ALA A 391 -9.60 -12.87 9.28
C ALA A 391 -8.98 -13.91 8.32
N TRP A 392 -8.15 -13.46 7.37
CA TRP A 392 -7.31 -14.34 6.55
C TRP A 392 -6.26 -15.09 7.37
N PHE A 393 -5.63 -14.45 8.36
CA PHE A 393 -4.71 -15.14 9.27
C PHE A 393 -5.42 -16.25 10.09
N GLU A 394 -6.60 -15.99 10.67
CA GLU A 394 -7.38 -17.01 11.41
C GLU A 394 -7.81 -18.16 10.50
N ALA A 395 -8.39 -17.86 9.33
CA ALA A 395 -8.89 -18.87 8.39
C ALA A 395 -7.79 -19.78 7.84
N LEU A 396 -6.55 -19.29 7.75
CA LEU A 396 -5.40 -20.09 7.32
C LEU A 396 -4.66 -20.76 8.49
N SER A 397 -4.68 -20.19 9.69
CA SER A 397 -4.05 -20.80 10.89
C SER A 397 -4.89 -21.93 11.49
N THR A 398 -6.20 -21.93 11.24
CA THR A 398 -7.10 -23.03 11.65
C THR A 398 -6.72 -24.32 10.91
N PRO A 399 -6.55 -25.46 11.62
CA PRO A 399 -6.31 -26.75 10.97
C PRO A 399 -7.46 -27.13 10.03
N PRO A 400 -7.20 -27.75 8.87
CA PRO A 400 -8.27 -28.27 8.02
C PRO A 400 -9.09 -29.30 8.81
N THR A 401 -10.41 -29.16 8.79
CA THR A 401 -11.32 -30.11 9.45
C THR A 401 -11.07 -31.51 8.92
N SER A 402 -10.64 -32.41 9.81
CA SER A 402 -10.37 -33.80 9.47
C SER A 402 -11.68 -34.46 9.03
N ARG A 403 -11.74 -34.93 7.77
CA ARG A 403 -12.88 -35.71 7.24
C ARG A 403 -13.07 -37.10 7.89
N TRP A 404 -12.44 -37.33 9.04
CA TRP A 404 -12.47 -38.57 9.81
C TRP A 404 -13.59 -38.49 10.85
N GLY A 405 -14.85 -38.60 10.40
CA GLY A 405 -16.01 -38.51 11.30
C GLY A 405 -17.39 -38.69 10.67
N ALA A 406 -17.49 -38.93 9.35
CA ALA A 406 -18.75 -39.06 8.64
C ALA A 406 -18.90 -40.46 7.99
N THR A 407 -18.74 -41.51 8.79
CA THR A 407 -19.15 -42.88 8.42
C THR A 407 -19.49 -43.71 9.66
N THR A 408 -20.75 -43.60 10.10
CA THR A 408 -21.46 -44.59 10.95
C THR A 408 -22.93 -44.53 10.59
#